data_AF-A0A7W2Y711-F1
#
_entry.id   AF-A0A7W2Y711-F1
#
_cell.length_a   1.000
_cell.length_b   1.000
_cell.length_c   1.000
_cell.angle_alpha   90.00
_cell.angle_beta   90.00
_cell.angle_gamma   90.00
#
_symmetry.space_group_name_H-M   'P 1'
#
loop_
_entity.id
_entity.type
_entity.pdbx_description
1 polymer ?
#
loop_
_entity_poly.entity_id
_entity_poly.type
_entity_poly.pdbx_seq_one_letter_code
_entity_poly.pdbx_strand_id
1 'polypeptide(L)'
;MKILILFLISSISFFAQSNNDIAVKKEIDLFLGVSKCLRDIPSDKIKNSEHDELSLITSVIENITLELGTNDNEQKEFKELYKIASKYCSKEINNLKAVYKSTANNQTNKD
;
A
#
# COMPACT_ATOMS: atom_id res chain seq x y z
N MET A 1 2.15 -35.77 -17.30
CA MET A 1 1.79 -34.44 -16.74
C MET A 1 2.88 -33.93 -15.80
N LYS A 2 3.95 -33.35 -16.35
CA LYS A 2 5.01 -32.65 -15.58
C LYS A 2 5.65 -31.54 -16.42
N ILE A 3 5.63 -31.70 -17.75
CA ILE A 3 6.17 -30.74 -18.72
C ILE A 3 5.27 -29.50 -18.92
N LEU A 4 3.94 -29.63 -18.75
CA LEU A 4 3.00 -28.50 -18.90
C LEU A 4 3.17 -27.41 -17.84
N ILE A 5 3.61 -27.76 -16.63
CA ILE A 5 3.83 -26.79 -15.54
C ILE A 5 5.07 -25.93 -15.82
N LEU A 6 6.10 -26.50 -16.45
CA LEU A 6 7.32 -25.75 -16.81
C LEU A 6 7.05 -24.71 -17.90
N PHE A 7 6.13 -25.00 -18.83
CA PHE A 7 5.69 -24.04 -19.85
C PHE A 7 4.84 -22.89 -19.28
N LEU A 8 4.10 -23.14 -18.19
CA LEU A 8 3.36 -22.12 -17.47
C LEU A 8 4.28 -21.21 -16.64
N ILE A 9 5.36 -21.75 -16.07
CA ILE A 9 6.34 -20.94 -15.31
C ILE A 9 7.18 -20.07 -16.26
N SER A 10 7.56 -20.58 -17.44
CA SER A 10 8.34 -19.81 -18.42
C SER A 10 7.58 -18.68 -19.08
N SER A 11 6.25 -18.77 -19.17
CA SER A 11 5.40 -17.72 -19.76
C SER A 11 5.13 -16.54 -18.81
N ILE A 12 5.24 -16.73 -17.49
CA ILE A 12 5.16 -15.64 -16.51
C ILE A 12 6.44 -14.78 -16.55
N SER A 13 7.58 -15.39 -16.88
CA SER A 13 8.88 -14.69 -16.93
C SER A 13 9.03 -13.70 -18.10
N PHE A 14 8.22 -13.80 -19.16
CA PHE A 14 8.44 -13.02 -20.40
C PHE A 14 7.60 -11.74 -20.52
N PHE A 15 6.52 -11.57 -19.72
CA PHE A 15 5.65 -10.38 -19.83
C PHE A 15 5.93 -9.29 -18.77
N ALA A 16 6.85 -9.52 -17.83
CA ALA A 16 7.18 -8.55 -16.76
C ALA A 16 8.38 -7.65 -17.07
N GLN A 17 9.17 -7.95 -18.09
CA GLN A 17 10.55 -7.47 -18.17
C GLN A 17 10.75 -6.37 -19.23
N SER A 18 10.36 -5.13 -18.90
CA SER A 18 11.24 -3.95 -19.13
C SER A 18 10.66 -2.65 -18.56
N ASN A 19 9.34 -2.46 -18.54
CA ASN A 19 8.71 -1.23 -18.01
C ASN A 19 7.96 -1.42 -16.69
N ASN A 20 7.52 -2.65 -16.40
CA ASN A 20 6.74 -2.94 -15.18
C ASN A 20 7.64 -2.92 -13.92
N ASP A 21 8.91 -3.33 -14.08
CA ASP A 21 9.88 -3.44 -12.98
C ASP A 21 10.20 -2.08 -12.32
N ILE A 22 10.23 -0.99 -13.11
CA ILE A 22 10.47 0.37 -12.60
C ILE A 22 9.25 0.90 -11.81
N ALA A 23 8.05 0.67 -12.32
CA ALA A 23 6.81 1.10 -11.66
C ALA A 23 6.60 0.33 -10.35
N VAL A 24 6.79 -1.00 -10.39
CA VAL A 24 6.72 -1.87 -9.21
C VAL A 24 7.79 -1.48 -8.18
N LYS A 25 9.03 -1.25 -8.60
CA LYS A 25 10.10 -0.78 -7.71
C LYS A 25 9.74 0.55 -7.05
N LYS A 26 9.18 1.50 -7.80
CA LYS A 26 8.75 2.80 -7.26
C LYS A 26 7.66 2.63 -6.19
N GLU A 27 6.69 1.75 -6.44
CA GLU A 27 5.64 1.44 -5.46
C GLU A 27 6.21 0.85 -4.18
N ILE A 28 7.12 -0.13 -4.30
CA ILE A 28 7.82 -0.75 -3.16
C ILE A 28 8.63 0.29 -2.39
N ASP A 29 9.40 1.14 -3.08
CA ASP A 29 10.22 2.18 -2.44
C ASP A 29 9.34 3.17 -1.65
N LEU A 30 8.17 3.54 -2.17
CA LEU A 30 7.21 4.40 -1.49
C LEU A 30 6.57 3.72 -0.28
N PHE A 31 6.20 2.45 -0.41
CA PHE A 31 5.68 1.65 0.71
C PHE A 31 6.70 1.55 1.84
N LEU A 32 7.96 1.21 1.52
CA LEU A 32 9.05 1.18 2.51
C LEU A 32 9.28 2.54 3.17
N GLY A 33 9.13 3.63 2.41
CA GLY A 33 9.17 5.00 2.94
C GLY A 33 8.08 5.25 3.98
N VAL A 34 6.84 4.83 3.71
CA VAL A 34 5.73 4.89 4.67
C VAL A 34 6.02 4.03 5.90
N SER A 35 6.37 2.75 5.73
CA SER A 35 6.66 1.85 6.86
C SER A 35 7.75 2.41 7.76
N LYS A 36 8.84 2.92 7.17
CA LYS A 36 9.92 3.56 7.93
C LYS A 36 9.42 4.75 8.75
N CYS A 37 8.63 5.64 8.15
CA CYS A 37 8.09 6.78 8.86
C CYS A 37 7.16 6.35 10.01
N LEU A 38 6.27 5.38 9.77
CA LEU A 38 5.34 4.87 10.79
C LEU A 38 6.08 4.28 11.99
N ARG A 39 7.17 3.56 11.74
CA ARG A 39 8.03 3.00 12.79
C ARG A 39 8.73 4.07 13.63
N ASP A 40 8.99 5.24 13.07
CA ASP A 40 9.65 6.35 13.75
C ASP A 40 8.65 7.25 14.53
N ILE A 41 7.35 6.92 14.52
CA ILE A 41 6.34 7.63 15.33
C ILE A 41 6.63 7.37 16.83
N PRO A 42 6.67 8.42 17.68
CA PRO A 42 6.90 8.24 19.10
C PRO A 42 5.81 7.37 19.74
N SER A 43 6.21 6.33 20.46
CA SER A 43 5.30 5.34 21.05
C SER A 43 4.30 5.93 22.05
N ASP A 44 4.65 7.03 22.72
CA ASP A 44 3.77 7.76 23.64
C ASP A 44 2.59 8.45 22.93
N LYS A 45 2.64 8.54 21.61
CA LYS A 45 1.58 9.12 20.76
C LYS A 45 0.57 8.08 20.30
N ILE A 46 0.93 6.81 20.33
CA ILE A 46 0.06 5.69 19.98
C ILE A 46 -0.60 5.25 21.29
N LYS A 47 -1.76 5.83 21.59
CA LYS A 47 -2.53 5.54 22.82
C LYS A 47 -3.27 4.20 22.73
N ASN A 48 -2.52 3.11 22.53
CA ASN A 48 -2.93 1.75 22.87
C ASN A 48 -1.73 0.84 22.60
N SER A 49 -1.31 0.06 23.60
CA SER A 49 -0.19 -0.89 23.44
C SER A 49 -0.51 -2.06 22.52
N GLU A 50 -1.78 -2.21 22.12
CA GLU A 50 -2.23 -3.26 21.19
C GLU A 50 -1.96 -2.92 19.72
N HIS A 51 -1.68 -1.65 19.40
CA HIS A 51 -1.46 -1.24 18.01
C HIS A 51 0.03 -1.24 17.67
N ASP A 52 0.44 -2.28 16.96
CA ASP A 52 1.78 -2.45 16.43
C ASP A 52 1.99 -1.70 15.09
N GLU A 53 3.21 -1.77 14.55
CA GLU A 53 3.57 -1.20 13.24
C GLU A 53 2.61 -1.69 12.13
N LEU A 54 2.16 -2.95 12.22
CA LEU A 54 1.23 -3.55 11.28
C LEU A 54 -0.16 -2.90 11.34
N SER A 55 -0.64 -2.57 12.53
CA SER A 55 -1.91 -1.87 12.73
C SER A 55 -1.87 -0.45 12.12
N LEU A 56 -0.75 0.25 12.26
CA LEU A 56 -0.54 1.55 11.62
C LEU A 56 -0.51 1.44 10.09
N ILE A 57 0.24 0.49 9.55
CA ILE A 57 0.29 0.23 8.09
C ILE A 57 -1.11 -0.09 7.56
N THR A 58 -1.83 -0.99 8.24
CA THR A 58 -3.19 -1.38 7.88
C THR A 58 -4.12 -0.17 7.85
N SER A 59 -4.03 0.70 8.86
CA SER A 59 -4.83 1.93 8.91
C SER A 59 -4.58 2.89 7.74
N VAL A 60 -3.32 2.99 7.28
CA VAL A 60 -2.95 3.82 6.13
C VAL A 60 -3.51 3.24 4.84
N ILE A 61 -3.34 1.93 4.61
CA ILE A 61 -3.85 1.26 3.41
C ILE A 61 -5.37 1.36 3.36
N GLU A 62 -6.05 1.05 4.46
CA GLU A 62 -7.51 1.07 4.52
C GLU A 62 -8.07 2.47 4.26
N ASN A 63 -7.47 3.51 4.83
CA ASN A 63 -7.92 4.87 4.56
C ASN A 63 -7.67 5.28 3.10
N ILE A 64 -6.53 4.89 2.50
CA ILE A 64 -6.26 5.14 1.07
C ILE A 64 -7.31 4.44 0.19
N THR A 65 -7.66 3.18 0.46
CA THR A 65 -8.64 2.44 -0.34
C THR A 65 -10.06 2.97 -0.17
N LEU A 66 -10.43 3.40 1.04
CA LEU A 66 -11.68 4.14 1.30
C LEU A 66 -11.77 5.43 0.50
N GLU A 67 -10.73 6.27 0.53
CA GLU A 67 -10.72 7.54 -0.19
C GLU A 67 -10.73 7.37 -1.72
N LEU A 68 -10.24 6.23 -2.21
CA LEU A 68 -10.27 5.88 -3.63
C LEU A 68 -11.56 5.15 -4.03
N GLY A 69 -12.47 4.85 -3.10
CA GLY A 69 -13.71 4.12 -3.36
C GLY A 69 -13.48 2.66 -3.76
N THR A 70 -12.33 2.08 -3.41
CA THR A 70 -12.00 0.66 -3.65
C THR A 70 -12.28 -0.21 -2.42
N ASN A 71 -12.66 0.40 -1.30
CA ASN A 71 -13.17 -0.26 -0.10
C ASN A 71 -14.33 0.55 0.49
N ASP A 72 -15.49 -0.09 0.66
CA ASP A 72 -16.69 0.53 1.24
C ASP A 72 -16.87 0.20 2.73
N ASN A 73 -16.02 -0.67 3.29
CA ASN A 73 -16.12 -1.15 4.66
C ASN A 73 -15.08 -0.48 5.56
N GLU A 74 -15.48 0.63 6.21
CA GLU A 74 -14.64 1.36 7.17
C GLU A 74 -14.64 0.70 8.55
N GLN A 75 -13.46 0.33 9.02
CA GLN A 75 -13.21 -0.08 10.39
C GLN A 75 -12.84 1.14 11.23
N LYS A 76 -13.77 1.53 12.12
CA LYS A 76 -13.62 2.73 12.98
C LYS A 76 -12.34 2.73 13.82
N GLU A 77 -11.85 1.55 14.20
CA GLU A 77 -10.60 1.37 14.95
C GLU A 77 -9.39 1.93 14.21
N PHE A 78 -9.32 1.72 12.89
CA PHE A 78 -8.23 2.22 12.06
C PHE A 78 -8.33 3.71 11.76
N LYS A 79 -9.49 4.34 11.93
CA LYS A 79 -9.66 5.78 11.69
C LYS A 79 -8.81 6.63 12.65
N GLU A 80 -8.78 6.29 13.93
CA GLU A 80 -7.98 7.02 14.92
C GLU A 80 -6.47 6.77 14.72
N LEU A 81 -6.10 5.54 14.37
CA LEU A 81 -4.71 5.20 14.00
C LEU A 81 -4.25 5.96 12.77
N TYR A 82 -5.11 6.08 11.75
CA TYR A 82 -4.81 6.87 10.55
C TYR A 82 -4.63 8.36 10.86
N LYS A 83 -5.42 8.94 11.77
CA LYS A 83 -5.21 10.35 12.19
C LYS A 83 -3.83 10.56 12.81
N ILE A 84 -3.34 9.61 13.59
CA ILE A 84 -1.99 9.66 14.15
C ILE A 84 -0.97 9.49 13.01
N ALA A 85 -1.10 8.45 12.19
CA ALA A 85 -0.22 8.18 11.08
C ALA A 85 -0.09 9.37 10.12
N SER A 86 -1.21 9.95 9.69
CA SER A 86 -1.25 11.12 8.80
C SER A 86 -0.63 12.37 9.43
N LYS A 87 -0.78 12.57 10.74
CA LYS A 87 -0.14 13.69 11.45
C LYS A 87 1.39 13.65 11.35
N TYR A 88 2.00 12.47 11.45
CA TYR A 88 3.45 12.30 11.44
C TYR A 88 4.02 12.03 10.04
N CYS A 89 3.30 11.28 9.20
CA CYS A 89 3.79 10.73 7.94
C CYS A 89 2.96 11.18 6.73
N SER A 90 2.30 12.34 6.82
CA SER A 90 1.44 12.87 5.73
C SER A 90 2.14 12.90 4.37
N LYS A 91 3.43 13.28 4.34
CA LYS A 91 4.19 13.37 3.09
C LYS A 91 4.34 12.01 2.42
N GLU A 92 4.80 11.01 3.16
CA GLU A 92 5.01 9.64 2.69
C GLU A 92 3.68 9.01 2.27
N ILE A 93 2.64 9.18 3.09
CA ILE A 93 1.28 8.69 2.81
C ILE A 93 0.71 9.32 1.53
N ASN A 94 0.86 10.63 1.34
CA ASN A 94 0.39 11.32 0.14
C ASN A 94 1.12 10.84 -1.13
N ASN A 95 2.41 10.55 -1.04
CA ASN A 95 3.17 10.01 -2.16
C ASN A 95 2.70 8.59 -2.54
N LEU A 96 2.45 7.73 -1.54
CA LEU A 96 1.89 6.39 -1.76
C LEU A 96 0.48 6.48 -2.37
N LYS A 97 -0.38 7.32 -1.82
CA LYS A 97 -1.75 7.57 -2.30
C LYS A 97 -1.76 8.01 -3.77
N ALA A 98 -0.83 8.87 -4.19
CA ALA A 98 -0.74 9.32 -5.58
C ALA A 98 -0.49 8.15 -6.55
N VAL A 99 0.33 7.17 -6.16
CA VAL A 99 0.56 5.96 -6.95
C VAL A 99 -0.70 5.10 -7.01
N TYR A 100 -1.34 4.84 -5.86
CA TYR A 100 -2.58 4.05 -5.82
C TYR A 100 -3.69 4.67 -6.68
N LYS A 101 -3.83 6.00 -6.64
CA LYS A 101 -4.78 6.73 -7.51
C LYS A 101 -4.47 6.55 -8.98
N SER A 102 -3.19 6.60 -9.37
CA SER A 102 -2.78 6.39 -10.76
C SER A 102 -3.09 4.98 -11.24
N THR A 103 -2.91 3.97 -10.37
CA THR A 103 -3.23 2.57 -10.66
C THR A 103 -4.74 2.35 -10.79
N ALA A 104 -5.54 2.89 -9.85
CA ALA A 104 -6.99 2.78 -9.88
C ALA A 104 -7.60 3.38 -11.16
N ASN A 105 -7.16 4.58 -11.56
CA ASN A 105 -7.62 5.23 -12.79
C ASN A 105 -7.22 4.47 -14.08
N ASN A 106 -6.08 3.78 -14.06
CA ASN A 106 -5.65 2.96 -15.20
C ASN A 106 -6.44 1.66 -15.32
N GLN A 107 -7.04 1.17 -14.22
CA GLN A 107 -7.96 0.04 -14.25
C GLN A 107 -9.33 0.46 -14.80
N THR A 108 -9.83 1.64 -14.46
CA THR A 108 -11.15 2.13 -14.94
C THR A 108 -11.19 2.47 -16.43
N ASN A 109 -10.05 2.84 -17.03
CA ASN A 109 -9.95 3.16 -18.47
C ASN A 109 -9.72 1.92 -19.37
N LYS A 110 -9.76 0.71 -18.81
CA LYS A 110 -9.60 -0.55 -19.55
C LYS A 110 -10.91 -1.33 -19.73
N ASP A 111 -12.01 -0.81 -19.22
CA ASP A 111 -13.38 -1.27 -19.48
C ASP A 111 -14.04 -0.41 -20.58
#